data_AF-A0A1M3MXY5-F1
#
_entry.id   AF-A0A1M3MXY5-F1
#
_cell.length_a   1.000
_cell.length_b   1.000
_cell.length_c   1.000
_cell.angle_alpha   90.00
_cell.angle_beta   90.00
_cell.angle_gamma   90.00
#
_symmetry.space_group_name_H-M   'P 1'
#
loop_
_entity.id
_entity.type
_entity.pdbx_description
1 polymer ?
#
loop_
_entity_poly.entity_id
_entity_poly.type
_entity_poly.pdbx_seq_one_letter_code
_entity_poly.pdbx_strand_id
1 'polypeptide(L)'
;MNLRIAPWALVLGTFAIIAGCSQTADEDEAVQGEDAYSQAQVDGDPTLKALQLAAADVNQYEINVADIDVPVPNASVGTQVNGFSTRGLDWFKNPNVGYPNNKSWDQGTDTGKKCQWAAVFRFNAIFSDPPAEAVAMRELEGGRWSGSFWSWIDDYASTNSVGHPSASYAWSSGLWKWIGASGRDGLCRLPTKTMVARMMTACMAQANANDGDPKGCRMPGYNPAYEPAPDAGGGDDDGVDDADAGNASADGGFDAGASDAGAGDGG
;
A
#
# COMPACT_ATOMS: atom_id res chain seq x y z
N MET A 1 -31.45 16.47 -74.03
CA MET A 1 -30.09 16.92 -73.66
C MET A 1 -30.21 18.25 -72.94
N ASN A 2 -30.02 18.27 -71.63
CA ASN A 2 -29.80 19.49 -70.83
C ASN A 2 -29.23 19.02 -69.48
N LEU A 3 -27.89 18.92 -69.45
CA LEU A 3 -27.11 18.53 -68.27
C LEU A 3 -26.80 19.82 -67.49
N ARG A 4 -27.42 20.01 -66.31
CA ARG A 4 -27.09 21.10 -65.39
C ARG A 4 -26.08 20.59 -64.36
N ILE A 5 -24.88 21.14 -64.43
CA ILE A 5 -23.77 20.91 -63.52
C ILE A 5 -24.01 21.75 -62.26
N ALA A 6 -24.10 21.11 -61.09
CA ALA A 6 -24.14 21.78 -59.80
C ALA A 6 -22.70 22.07 -59.31
N PRO A 7 -22.43 23.27 -58.78
CA PRO A 7 -21.11 23.63 -58.28
C PRO A 7 -20.85 23.02 -56.90
N TRP A 8 -19.62 22.54 -56.74
CA TRP A 8 -19.06 21.98 -55.52
C TRP A 8 -18.90 23.09 -54.47
N ALA A 9 -19.55 22.94 -53.32
CA ALA A 9 -19.28 23.74 -52.14
C ALA A 9 -18.03 23.19 -51.44
N LEU A 10 -16.93 23.92 -51.56
CA LEU A 10 -15.71 23.75 -50.76
C LEU A 10 -16.06 24.05 -49.30
N VAL A 11 -16.16 23.02 -48.47
CA VAL A 11 -16.17 23.17 -47.01
C VAL A 11 -14.72 23.29 -46.55
N LEU A 12 -14.30 24.52 -46.30
CA LEU A 12 -13.08 24.83 -45.56
C LEU A 12 -13.29 24.37 -44.11
N GLY A 13 -12.74 23.19 -43.79
CA GLY A 13 -12.61 22.73 -42.42
C GLY A 13 -11.58 23.57 -41.68
N THR A 14 -12.05 24.45 -40.82
CA THR A 14 -11.23 25.17 -39.85
C THR A 14 -10.69 24.15 -38.84
N PHE A 15 -9.41 23.79 -38.94
CA PHE A 15 -8.70 23.10 -37.86
C PHE A 15 -8.55 24.09 -36.70
N ALA A 16 -9.41 23.96 -35.70
CA ALA A 16 -9.12 24.51 -34.38
C ALA A 16 -7.96 23.69 -33.80
N ILE A 17 -6.77 24.29 -33.78
CA ILE A 17 -5.68 23.83 -32.93
C ILE A 17 -6.15 24.09 -31.50
N ILE A 18 -6.79 23.09 -30.90
CA ILE A 18 -6.93 23.04 -29.45
C ILE A 18 -5.50 22.81 -28.95
N ALA A 19 -4.86 23.89 -28.50
CA ALA A 19 -3.74 23.81 -27.59
C ALA A 19 -4.27 23.08 -26.35
N GLY A 20 -4.18 21.75 -26.38
CA GLY A 20 -4.38 20.94 -25.20
C GLY A 20 -3.36 21.42 -24.19
N CYS A 21 -3.83 22.07 -23.14
CA CYS A 21 -3.07 22.24 -21.93
C CYS A 21 -2.46 20.88 -21.61
N SER A 22 -1.15 20.77 -21.73
CA SER A 22 -0.38 19.71 -21.10
C SER A 22 -0.76 19.79 -19.63
N GLN A 23 -1.69 18.93 -19.21
CA GLN A 23 -1.85 18.62 -17.80
C GLN A 23 -0.50 18.03 -17.42
N THR A 24 0.33 18.84 -16.77
CA THR A 24 1.30 18.32 -15.84
C THR A 24 0.51 17.37 -14.97
N ALA A 25 0.78 16.07 -15.10
CA ALA A 25 0.33 15.12 -14.12
C ALA A 25 0.74 15.74 -12.78
N ASP A 26 -0.25 16.13 -11.98
CA ASP A 26 -0.02 16.41 -10.59
C ASP A 26 0.67 15.15 -10.08
N GLU A 27 1.96 15.29 -9.78
CA GLU A 27 2.68 14.31 -9.00
C GLU A 27 1.95 14.33 -7.67
N ASP A 28 0.92 13.48 -7.56
CA ASP A 28 0.39 13.01 -6.28
C ASP A 28 1.65 12.70 -5.48
N GLU A 29 1.94 13.55 -4.49
CA GLU A 29 2.98 13.31 -3.50
C GLU A 29 2.53 12.04 -2.78
N ALA A 30 2.84 10.88 -3.36
CA ALA A 30 2.87 9.63 -2.66
C ALA A 30 3.75 9.93 -1.46
N VAL A 31 3.16 9.88 -0.27
CA VAL A 31 3.85 10.04 1.00
C VAL A 31 4.93 8.97 1.03
N GLN A 32 6.11 9.30 0.50
CA GLN A 32 7.31 8.52 0.63
C GLN A 32 7.75 8.78 2.05
N GLY A 33 7.35 7.89 2.95
CA GLY A 33 8.05 7.84 4.23
C GLY A 33 9.53 7.67 3.97
N GLU A 34 10.35 8.28 4.81
CA GLU A 34 11.81 8.25 4.70
C GLU A 34 12.39 6.81 4.65
N ASP A 35 11.57 5.82 5.02
CA ASP A 35 11.94 4.40 5.05
C ASP A 35 11.49 3.59 3.81
N ALA A 36 10.68 4.15 2.91
CA ALA A 36 10.17 3.42 1.74
C ALA A 36 11.16 3.43 0.55
N TYR A 37 11.15 2.35 -0.24
CA TYR A 37 11.89 2.33 -1.50
C TYR A 37 11.30 3.34 -2.51
N SER A 38 12.08 4.37 -2.82
CA SER A 38 11.82 5.23 -3.97
C SER A 38 11.95 4.45 -5.28
N GLN A 39 11.23 4.86 -6.32
CA GLN A 39 11.31 4.21 -7.63
C GLN A 39 12.74 4.26 -8.21
N ALA A 40 13.50 5.33 -7.93
CA ALA A 40 14.91 5.44 -8.34
C ALA A 40 15.80 4.39 -7.64
N GLN A 41 15.56 4.09 -6.36
CA GLN A 41 16.25 2.98 -5.66
C GLN A 41 15.88 1.63 -6.30
N VAL A 42 14.60 1.42 -6.60
CA VAL A 42 14.13 0.19 -7.27
C VAL A 42 14.77 -0.01 -8.63
N ASP A 43 14.89 1.05 -9.44
CA ASP A 43 15.48 0.96 -10.78
C ASP A 43 17.02 0.92 -10.75
N GLY A 44 17.64 1.45 -9.69
CA GLY A 44 19.09 1.45 -9.48
C GLY A 44 19.67 0.16 -8.90
N ASP A 45 18.83 -0.69 -8.29
CA ASP A 45 19.23 -1.97 -7.69
C ASP A 45 18.63 -3.16 -8.48
N PRO A 46 19.46 -4.02 -9.12
CA PRO A 46 18.97 -5.12 -9.93
C PRO A 46 18.22 -6.20 -9.14
N THR A 47 18.54 -6.43 -7.87
CA THR A 47 17.82 -7.43 -7.06
C THR A 47 16.47 -6.88 -6.61
N LEU A 48 16.41 -5.58 -6.28
CA LEU A 48 15.16 -4.91 -5.97
C LEU A 48 14.24 -4.83 -7.19
N LYS A 49 14.81 -4.54 -8.36
CA LYS A 49 14.07 -4.59 -9.62
C LYS A 49 13.55 -6.00 -9.91
N ALA A 50 14.34 -7.03 -9.66
CA ALA A 50 13.91 -8.42 -9.83
C ALA A 50 12.73 -8.76 -8.90
N LEU A 51 12.75 -8.30 -7.64
CA LEU A 51 11.64 -8.45 -6.71
C LEU A 51 10.37 -7.74 -7.22
N GLN A 52 10.51 -6.48 -7.67
CA GLN A 52 9.40 -5.72 -8.25
C GLN A 52 8.80 -6.45 -9.46
N LEU A 53 9.63 -6.91 -10.39
CA LEU A 53 9.18 -7.63 -11.58
C LEU A 53 8.51 -8.96 -11.25
N ALA A 54 9.05 -9.73 -10.29
CA ALA A 54 8.41 -10.96 -9.81
C ALA A 54 7.03 -10.68 -9.19
N ALA A 55 6.92 -9.59 -8.42
CA ALA A 55 5.66 -9.17 -7.82
C ALA A 55 4.69 -8.49 -8.81
N ALA A 56 5.13 -8.08 -9.99
CA ALA A 56 4.31 -7.35 -10.95
C ALA A 56 3.30 -8.24 -11.70
N ASP A 57 3.50 -9.57 -11.79
CA ASP A 57 2.47 -10.47 -12.32
C ASP A 57 1.32 -10.60 -11.32
N VAL A 58 0.32 -9.73 -11.47
CA VAL A 58 -0.83 -9.63 -10.58
C VAL A 58 -1.72 -10.88 -10.54
N ASN A 59 -1.53 -11.84 -11.45
CA ASN A 59 -2.29 -13.10 -11.49
C ASN A 59 -1.52 -14.27 -10.88
N GLN A 60 -0.20 -14.13 -10.73
CA GLN A 60 0.63 -15.13 -10.10
C GLN A 60 0.46 -15.11 -8.58
N TYR A 61 -0.05 -16.20 -8.01
CA TYR A 61 -0.33 -16.30 -6.58
C TYR A 61 0.93 -16.44 -5.71
N GLU A 62 1.93 -17.18 -6.20
CA GLU A 62 3.19 -17.46 -5.51
C GLU A 62 4.37 -16.91 -6.27
N ILE A 63 5.26 -16.19 -5.58
CA ILE A 63 6.56 -15.78 -6.11
C ILE A 63 7.67 -16.37 -5.27
N ASN A 64 8.81 -16.71 -5.87
CA ASN A 64 9.98 -17.21 -5.14
C ASN A 64 10.95 -16.06 -4.85
N VAL A 65 11.26 -15.84 -3.58
CA VAL A 65 12.21 -14.82 -3.09
C VAL A 65 13.45 -15.43 -2.43
N ALA A 66 13.60 -16.76 -2.42
CA ALA A 66 14.75 -17.44 -1.80
C ALA A 66 16.08 -16.94 -2.36
N ASP A 67 16.12 -16.75 -3.68
CA ASP A 67 17.34 -16.39 -4.43
C ASP A 67 17.48 -14.88 -4.67
N ILE A 68 16.59 -14.05 -4.09
CA ILE A 68 16.64 -12.59 -4.26
C ILE A 68 17.38 -11.99 -3.06
N ASP A 69 18.60 -11.51 -3.30
CA ASP A 69 19.41 -10.82 -2.31
C ASP A 69 19.14 -9.31 -2.32
N VAL A 70 17.99 -8.92 -1.77
CA VAL A 70 17.62 -7.52 -1.60
C VAL A 70 17.95 -7.06 -0.18
N PRO A 71 18.52 -5.85 -0.02
CA PRO A 71 18.43 -5.14 1.25
C PRO A 71 16.96 -5.08 1.71
N VAL A 72 16.72 -5.05 3.01
CA VAL A 72 15.33 -5.01 3.53
C VAL A 72 15.19 -3.86 4.53
N PRO A 73 15.09 -2.60 4.02
CA PRO A 73 14.82 -1.44 4.87
C PRO A 73 13.45 -1.61 5.51
N ASN A 74 13.28 -0.95 6.65
CA ASN A 74 12.00 -0.94 7.35
C ASN A 74 10.90 -0.46 6.40
N ALA A 75 9.75 -1.12 6.42
CA ALA A 75 8.61 -0.71 5.64
C ALA A 75 7.60 0.03 6.54
N SER A 76 8.07 0.94 7.39
CA SER A 76 7.21 1.64 8.36
C SER A 76 6.12 2.46 7.66
N VAL A 77 6.38 2.91 6.44
CA VAL A 77 5.47 3.71 5.64
C VAL A 77 4.94 2.91 4.47
N GLY A 78 3.61 2.87 4.39
CA GLY A 78 2.88 2.17 3.33
C GLY A 78 3.04 2.80 1.95
N THR A 79 2.16 2.44 1.02
CA THR A 79 2.16 3.01 -0.33
C THR A 79 0.79 3.55 -0.69
N GLN A 80 0.74 4.49 -1.64
CA GLN A 80 -0.50 5.05 -2.19
C GLN A 80 -0.42 5.10 -3.71
N VAL A 81 -1.48 4.62 -4.38
CA VAL A 81 -1.61 4.64 -5.84
C VAL A 81 -3.08 4.79 -6.21
N ASN A 82 -3.41 5.73 -7.10
CA ASN A 82 -4.77 5.96 -7.62
C ASN A 82 -5.87 6.04 -6.54
N GLY A 83 -5.56 6.65 -5.39
CA GLY A 83 -6.48 6.78 -4.25
C GLY A 83 -6.73 5.47 -3.47
N PHE A 84 -5.85 4.47 -3.62
CA PHE A 84 -5.78 3.28 -2.77
C PHE A 84 -4.48 3.30 -1.99
N SER A 85 -4.48 2.78 -0.76
CA SER A 85 -3.25 2.75 0.04
C SER A 85 -3.09 1.50 0.89
N THR A 86 -1.85 1.21 1.27
CA THR A 86 -1.52 0.29 2.37
C THR A 86 -0.91 1.07 3.53
N ARG A 87 -0.98 0.53 4.75
CA ARG A 87 -0.35 1.04 5.98
C ARG A 87 0.08 -0.14 6.86
N GLY A 88 0.87 0.13 7.91
CA GLY A 88 1.25 -0.86 8.92
C GLY A 88 2.02 -2.05 8.37
N LEU A 89 3.09 -1.80 7.61
CA LEU A 89 3.88 -2.88 7.01
C LEU A 89 4.86 -3.53 8.02
N ASP A 90 4.73 -3.23 9.30
CA ASP A 90 5.47 -3.81 10.44
C ASP A 90 4.73 -5.00 11.10
N TRP A 91 3.57 -5.40 10.59
CA TRP A 91 2.72 -6.42 11.21
C TRP A 91 3.05 -7.83 10.70
N PHE A 92 3.70 -8.61 11.56
CA PHE A 92 4.07 -9.99 11.29
C PHE A 92 3.35 -10.96 12.23
N LYS A 93 2.71 -11.99 11.69
CA LYS A 93 2.31 -13.14 12.50
C LYS A 93 3.44 -14.14 12.52
N ASN A 94 4.15 -14.25 13.64
CA ASN A 94 5.11 -15.34 13.83
C ASN A 94 4.47 -16.49 14.62
N PRO A 95 4.22 -17.66 13.99
CA PRO A 95 3.56 -18.78 14.66
C PRO A 95 4.39 -19.41 15.78
N ASN A 96 5.71 -19.20 15.80
CA ASN A 96 6.62 -19.78 16.79
C ASN A 96 6.59 -19.05 18.13
N VAL A 97 6.13 -17.81 18.18
CA VAL A 97 6.24 -16.96 19.39
C VAL A 97 4.97 -17.01 20.23
N GLY A 98 3.95 -17.76 19.80
CA GLY A 98 2.64 -17.72 20.43
C GLY A 98 2.04 -16.31 20.39
N TYR A 99 0.90 -16.13 21.05
CA TYR A 99 0.27 -14.82 21.20
C TYR A 99 1.04 -13.98 22.23
N PRO A 100 1.19 -12.65 22.07
CA PRO A 100 0.56 -11.77 21.06
C PRO A 100 1.30 -11.74 19.71
N ASN A 101 0.54 -11.45 18.64
CA ASN A 101 1.08 -11.26 17.29
C ASN A 101 2.14 -10.15 17.30
N ASN A 102 3.28 -10.43 16.68
CA ASN A 102 4.49 -9.60 16.71
C ASN A 102 4.36 -8.42 15.74
N LYS A 103 4.04 -7.23 16.27
CA LYS A 103 3.83 -6.01 15.48
C LYS A 103 5.12 -5.27 15.08
N SER A 104 6.29 -5.88 15.24
CA SER A 104 7.57 -5.18 15.02
C SER A 104 8.30 -5.73 13.81
N TRP A 105 8.74 -4.83 12.92
CA TRP A 105 9.59 -5.13 11.78
C TRP A 105 10.79 -6.01 12.13
N ASP A 106 11.46 -5.74 13.25
CA ASP A 106 12.66 -6.47 13.66
C ASP A 106 12.41 -7.95 13.99
N GLN A 107 11.16 -8.33 14.21
CA GLN A 107 10.75 -9.71 14.51
C GLN A 107 10.39 -10.51 13.25
N GLY A 108 10.28 -9.86 12.09
CA GLY A 108 10.13 -10.53 10.80
C GLY A 108 11.43 -11.21 10.37
N THR A 109 11.33 -12.42 9.85
CA THR A 109 12.44 -13.09 9.18
C THR A 109 12.83 -12.35 7.90
N ASP A 110 14.03 -12.58 7.38
CA ASP A 110 14.45 -11.98 6.10
C ASP A 110 13.47 -12.32 4.97
N THR A 111 12.99 -13.56 4.90
CA THR A 111 11.96 -13.97 3.93
C THR A 111 10.65 -13.23 4.18
N GLY A 112 10.19 -13.11 5.43
CA GLY A 112 8.99 -12.35 5.80
C GLY A 112 9.07 -10.90 5.33
N LYS A 113 10.18 -10.22 5.61
CA LYS A 113 10.43 -8.84 5.21
C LYS A 113 10.51 -8.69 3.68
N LYS A 114 11.13 -9.64 2.97
CA LYS A 114 11.11 -9.69 1.49
C LYS A 114 9.70 -9.85 0.95
N CYS A 115 8.88 -10.72 1.56
CA CYS A 115 7.48 -10.90 1.19
C CYS A 115 6.65 -9.65 1.48
N GLN A 116 6.97 -8.88 2.51
CA GLN A 116 6.32 -7.61 2.81
C GLN A 116 6.59 -6.58 1.70
N TRP A 117 7.84 -6.45 1.24
CA TRP A 117 8.14 -5.60 0.08
C TRP A 117 7.49 -6.09 -1.21
N ALA A 118 7.48 -7.41 -1.45
CA ALA A 118 6.76 -7.98 -2.57
C ALA A 118 5.26 -7.71 -2.51
N ALA A 119 4.65 -7.73 -1.32
CA ALA A 119 3.25 -7.40 -1.12
C ALA A 119 2.94 -5.93 -1.47
N VAL A 120 3.85 -5.00 -1.15
CA VAL A 120 3.75 -3.59 -1.54
C VAL A 120 3.86 -3.43 -3.06
N PHE A 121 4.83 -4.07 -3.70
CA PHE A 121 4.95 -4.03 -5.17
C PHE A 121 3.73 -4.64 -5.87
N ARG A 122 3.21 -5.76 -5.34
CA ARG A 122 1.98 -6.39 -5.83
C ARG A 122 0.77 -5.47 -5.67
N PHE A 123 0.65 -4.78 -4.54
CA PHE A 123 -0.39 -3.78 -4.32
C PHE A 123 -0.31 -2.68 -5.38
N ASN A 124 0.87 -2.11 -5.59
CA ASN A 124 1.07 -1.06 -6.59
C ASN A 124 0.72 -1.54 -8.00
N ALA A 125 1.14 -2.75 -8.37
CA ALA A 125 0.81 -3.33 -9.67
C ALA A 125 -0.71 -3.54 -9.85
N ILE A 126 -1.42 -3.98 -8.80
CA ILE A 126 -2.88 -4.18 -8.86
C ILE A 126 -3.62 -2.86 -8.92
N PHE A 127 -3.25 -1.86 -8.12
CA PHE A 127 -4.01 -0.62 -7.99
C PHE A 127 -3.54 0.50 -8.93
N SER A 128 -2.46 0.29 -9.69
CA SER A 128 -2.14 1.09 -10.90
C SER A 128 -3.21 0.93 -11.99
N ASP A 129 -3.84 -0.23 -12.06
CA ASP A 129 -5.02 -0.52 -12.90
C ASP A 129 -6.04 -1.29 -12.04
N PRO A 130 -6.77 -0.59 -11.15
CA PRO A 130 -7.56 -1.23 -10.10
C PRO A 130 -8.69 -2.08 -10.70
N PRO A 131 -9.05 -3.23 -10.07
CA PRO A 131 -10.28 -3.93 -10.43
C PRO A 131 -11.48 -2.99 -10.35
N ALA A 132 -12.39 -3.09 -11.34
CA ALA A 132 -13.60 -2.26 -11.37
C ALA A 132 -14.43 -2.40 -10.08
N GLU A 133 -14.41 -3.58 -9.47
CA GLU A 133 -15.09 -3.87 -8.21
C GLU A 133 -14.47 -3.13 -7.02
N ALA A 134 -13.16 -2.90 -7.03
CA ALA A 134 -12.49 -2.12 -5.99
C ALA A 134 -12.82 -0.63 -6.10
N VAL A 135 -12.91 -0.11 -7.32
CA VAL A 135 -13.37 1.26 -7.59
C VAL A 135 -14.81 1.42 -7.13
N ALA A 136 -15.70 0.52 -7.53
CA ALA A 136 -17.11 0.54 -7.13
C ALA A 136 -17.32 0.45 -5.62
N MET A 137 -16.54 -0.40 -4.91
CA MET A 137 -16.62 -0.51 -3.45
C MET A 137 -16.17 0.78 -2.75
N ARG A 138 -15.13 1.46 -3.25
CA ARG A 138 -14.65 2.74 -2.70
C ARG A 138 -15.65 3.88 -2.93
N GLU A 139 -16.33 3.88 -4.08
CA GLU A 139 -17.31 4.89 -4.48
C GLU A 139 -18.71 4.64 -3.92
N LEU A 140 -18.94 3.51 -3.24
CA LEU A 140 -20.22 3.18 -2.64
C LEU A 140 -20.63 4.27 -1.65
N GLU A 141 -21.75 4.96 -1.92
CA GLU A 141 -22.29 5.97 -1.02
C GLU A 141 -22.64 5.36 0.35
N GLY A 142 -22.14 5.97 1.43
CA GLY A 142 -22.23 5.41 2.78
C GLY A 142 -21.23 4.27 3.06
N GLY A 143 -20.43 3.88 2.06
CA GLY A 143 -19.35 2.93 2.19
C GLY A 143 -18.30 3.41 3.18
N ARG A 144 -18.05 2.61 4.21
CA ARG A 144 -17.09 2.93 5.28
C ARG A 144 -15.62 2.69 4.90
N TRP A 145 -15.35 2.38 3.64
CA TRP A 145 -14.02 2.01 3.18
C TRP A 145 -13.46 3.01 2.19
N SER A 146 -12.34 3.63 2.55
CA SER A 146 -11.69 4.69 1.78
C SER A 146 -10.65 4.19 0.76
N GLY A 147 -10.59 2.88 0.50
CA GLY A 147 -9.53 2.32 -0.35
C GLY A 147 -8.22 2.00 0.40
N SER A 148 -8.21 2.13 1.73
CA SER A 148 -7.03 1.86 2.58
C SER A 148 -7.03 0.42 3.10
N PHE A 149 -5.85 -0.21 3.09
CA PHE A 149 -5.59 -1.49 3.72
C PHE A 149 -4.50 -1.38 4.78
N TRP A 150 -4.53 -2.26 5.77
CA TRP A 150 -3.42 -2.60 6.64
C TRP A 150 -2.70 -3.81 6.06
N SER A 151 -1.44 -3.64 5.66
CA SER A 151 -0.61 -4.75 5.21
C SER A 151 -0.27 -5.66 6.38
N TRP A 152 -0.14 -6.95 6.07
CA TRP A 152 0.18 -7.95 7.06
C TRP A 152 0.88 -9.12 6.36
N ILE A 153 1.97 -9.64 6.95
CA ILE A 153 2.57 -10.90 6.50
C ILE A 153 2.42 -11.95 7.59
N ASP A 154 1.77 -13.06 7.26
CA ASP A 154 1.90 -14.26 8.08
C ASP A 154 3.27 -14.90 7.80
N ASP A 155 4.21 -14.75 8.74
CA ASP A 155 5.60 -15.13 8.55
C ASP A 155 5.88 -16.57 9.01
N TYR A 156 5.72 -17.53 8.11
CA TYR A 156 5.97 -18.94 8.38
C TYR A 156 7.40 -19.38 8.07
N ALA A 157 8.29 -18.48 7.62
CA ALA A 157 9.62 -18.86 7.17
C ALA A 157 10.49 -19.50 8.26
N SER A 158 10.23 -19.18 9.53
CA SER A 158 10.89 -19.81 10.69
C SER A 158 10.22 -21.10 11.17
N THR A 159 9.15 -21.55 10.52
CA THR A 159 8.35 -22.72 10.94
C THR A 159 8.52 -23.90 9.98
N ASN A 160 8.03 -25.08 10.39
CA ASN A 160 7.87 -26.23 9.49
C ASN A 160 6.57 -26.17 8.66
N SER A 161 5.85 -25.05 8.71
CA SER A 161 4.65 -24.81 7.90
C SER A 161 5.03 -24.14 6.58
N VAL A 162 4.34 -24.52 5.51
CA VAL A 162 4.38 -23.80 4.23
C VAL A 162 3.53 -22.51 4.26
N GLY A 163 2.88 -22.24 5.38
CA GLY A 163 2.06 -21.06 5.59
C GLY A 163 0.63 -21.16 5.07
N HIS A 164 -0.16 -20.15 5.42
CA HIS A 164 -1.56 -20.06 5.02
C HIS A 164 -1.72 -19.34 3.68
N PRO A 165 -2.89 -19.50 3.03
CA PRO A 165 -3.14 -18.77 1.82
C PRO A 165 -3.24 -17.26 2.06
N SER A 166 -2.82 -16.48 1.08
CA SER A 166 -2.95 -15.02 1.13
C SER A 166 -4.43 -14.62 1.25
N ALA A 167 -4.69 -13.54 1.96
CA ALA A 167 -6.03 -13.15 2.34
C ALA A 167 -6.27 -11.64 2.21
N SER A 168 -7.55 -11.27 2.15
CA SER A 168 -7.99 -9.89 2.31
C SER A 168 -9.35 -9.92 3.02
N TYR A 169 -9.49 -9.05 4.01
CA TYR A 169 -10.60 -9.08 4.97
C TYR A 169 -11.06 -7.68 5.35
N ALA A 170 -12.36 -7.45 5.46
CA ALA A 170 -12.92 -6.23 6.06
C ALA A 170 -13.35 -6.50 7.50
N TRP A 171 -12.63 -5.91 8.45
CA TRP A 171 -12.93 -5.98 9.86
C TRP A 171 -14.16 -5.13 10.20
N SER A 172 -14.81 -5.48 11.32
CA SER A 172 -15.98 -4.79 11.86
C SER A 172 -15.76 -3.31 12.25
N SER A 173 -14.51 -2.83 12.25
CA SER A 173 -14.15 -1.44 12.55
C SER A 173 -14.00 -0.57 11.29
N GLY A 174 -14.16 -1.14 10.10
CA GLY A 174 -13.79 -0.47 8.85
C GLY A 174 -12.30 -0.61 8.49
N LEU A 175 -11.55 -1.42 9.26
CA LEU A 175 -10.17 -1.79 8.95
C LEU A 175 -10.14 -2.92 7.92
N TRP A 176 -9.46 -2.71 6.79
CA TRP A 176 -9.30 -3.72 5.76
C TRP A 176 -7.88 -4.25 5.78
N LYS A 177 -7.67 -5.56 5.68
CA LYS A 177 -6.34 -6.17 5.71
C LYS A 177 -5.90 -6.64 4.34
N TRP A 178 -4.63 -6.40 4.01
CA TRP A 178 -3.90 -6.93 2.87
C TRP A 178 -2.91 -7.97 3.36
N ILE A 179 -3.30 -9.25 3.33
CA ILE A 179 -2.56 -10.32 4.02
C ILE A 179 -1.80 -11.14 2.98
N GLY A 180 -0.46 -11.11 3.05
CA GLY A 180 0.42 -12.07 2.40
C GLY A 180 0.90 -13.14 3.38
N ALA A 181 1.59 -14.15 2.88
CA ALA A 181 2.29 -15.14 3.71
C ALA A 181 3.67 -15.46 3.14
N SER A 182 4.66 -15.65 4.02
CA SER A 182 5.97 -16.20 3.66
C SER A 182 6.01 -17.69 4.01
N GLY A 183 6.70 -18.49 3.21
CA GLY A 183 7.01 -19.89 3.50
C GLY A 183 8.51 -20.11 3.75
N ARG A 184 8.86 -21.21 4.41
CA ARG A 184 10.25 -21.64 4.62
C ARG A 184 10.97 -21.96 3.30
N ASP A 185 10.22 -22.33 2.27
CA ASP A 185 10.67 -22.54 0.90
C ASP A 185 11.08 -21.25 0.17
N GLY A 186 10.92 -20.09 0.83
CA GLY A 186 11.16 -18.79 0.21
C GLY A 186 10.03 -18.37 -0.73
N LEU A 187 8.88 -19.04 -0.71
CA LEU A 187 7.71 -18.60 -1.45
C LEU A 187 6.95 -17.51 -0.70
N CYS A 188 6.60 -16.43 -1.39
CA CYS A 188 5.63 -15.46 -0.94
C CYS A 188 4.29 -15.74 -1.62
N ARG A 189 3.25 -15.92 -0.82
CA ARG A 189 1.85 -16.03 -1.26
C ARG A 189 1.22 -14.67 -1.13
N LEU A 190 0.83 -14.07 -2.25
CA LEU A 190 0.35 -12.68 -2.31
C LEU A 190 -1.07 -12.63 -2.86
N PRO A 191 -1.89 -11.63 -2.49
CA PRO A 191 -3.18 -11.45 -3.12
C PRO A 191 -3.03 -11.21 -4.64
N THR A 192 -3.91 -11.83 -5.43
CA THR A 192 -3.98 -11.64 -6.89
C THR A 192 -5.07 -10.64 -7.26
N LYS A 193 -5.01 -10.07 -8.47
CA LYS A 193 -6.07 -9.17 -8.98
C LYS A 193 -7.45 -9.82 -8.93
N THR A 194 -7.53 -11.10 -9.29
CA THR A 194 -8.78 -11.89 -9.23
C THR A 194 -9.28 -12.09 -7.79
N MET A 195 -8.37 -12.33 -6.85
CA MET A 195 -8.70 -12.43 -5.42
C MET A 195 -9.28 -11.12 -4.88
N VAL A 196 -8.63 -9.99 -5.19
CA VAL A 196 -9.12 -8.66 -4.82
C VAL A 196 -10.50 -8.40 -5.41
N ALA A 197 -10.69 -8.62 -6.72
CA ALA A 197 -11.99 -8.44 -7.37
C ALA A 197 -13.10 -9.28 -6.69
N ARG A 198 -12.83 -10.56 -6.40
CA ARG A 198 -13.77 -11.45 -5.71
C ARG A 198 -14.09 -10.98 -4.29
N MET A 199 -13.09 -10.50 -3.56
CA MET A 199 -13.29 -9.90 -2.24
C MET A 199 -14.24 -8.72 -2.32
N MET A 200 -13.97 -7.77 -3.22
CA MET A 200 -14.75 -6.55 -3.36
C MET A 200 -16.19 -6.86 -3.74
N THR A 201 -16.42 -7.80 -4.67
CA THR A 201 -17.76 -8.30 -4.99
C THR A 201 -18.49 -8.86 -3.78
N ALA A 202 -17.83 -9.71 -2.99
CA ALA A 202 -18.42 -10.29 -1.79
C ALA A 202 -18.74 -9.21 -0.74
N CYS A 203 -17.85 -8.22 -0.57
CA CYS A 203 -18.01 -7.13 0.36
C CYS A 203 -19.10 -6.13 -0.04
N MET A 204 -19.21 -5.81 -1.33
CA MET A 204 -20.32 -4.99 -1.86
C MET A 204 -21.66 -5.71 -1.66
N ALA A 205 -21.73 -7.01 -1.93
CA ALA A 205 -22.95 -7.78 -1.70
C ALA A 205 -23.36 -7.78 -0.22
N GLN A 206 -22.39 -7.90 0.70
CA GLN A 206 -22.61 -7.80 2.14
C GLN A 206 -23.07 -6.40 2.55
N ALA A 207 -22.43 -5.35 2.04
CA ALA A 207 -22.78 -3.95 2.33
C ALA A 207 -24.20 -3.63 1.85
N ASN A 208 -24.57 -4.06 0.64
CA ASN A 208 -25.93 -3.89 0.10
C ASN A 208 -27.00 -4.62 0.93
N ALA A 209 -26.63 -5.71 1.61
CA ALA A 209 -27.53 -6.44 2.50
C ALA A 209 -27.64 -5.81 3.90
N ASN A 210 -26.69 -4.95 4.30
CA ASN A 210 -26.53 -4.44 5.66
C ASN A 210 -26.37 -2.90 5.72
N ASP A 211 -27.21 -2.13 5.03
CA ASP A 211 -27.21 -0.65 5.07
C ASP A 211 -25.84 0.00 4.82
N GLY A 212 -25.06 -0.55 3.89
CA GLY A 212 -23.74 -0.06 3.53
C GLY A 212 -22.59 -0.60 4.39
N ASP A 213 -22.84 -1.55 5.30
CA ASP A 213 -21.85 -2.07 6.24
C ASP A 213 -21.19 -3.38 5.76
N PRO A 214 -19.95 -3.37 5.25
CA PRO A 214 -19.27 -4.56 4.75
C PRO A 214 -18.67 -5.43 5.86
N LYS A 215 -18.99 -5.19 7.14
CA LYS A 215 -18.32 -5.80 8.28
C LYS A 215 -18.32 -7.32 8.20
N GLY A 216 -17.16 -7.91 8.43
CA GLY A 216 -17.01 -9.35 8.44
C GLY A 216 -16.97 -9.97 7.05
N CYS A 217 -17.05 -9.19 5.97
CA CYS A 217 -16.87 -9.71 4.62
C CYS A 217 -15.43 -10.17 4.41
N ARG A 218 -15.28 -11.31 3.76
CA ARG A 218 -14.00 -11.98 3.53
C ARG A 218 -13.98 -12.53 2.13
N MET A 219 -12.78 -12.85 1.64
CA MET A 219 -12.68 -13.66 0.44
C MET A 219 -13.41 -15.00 0.61
N PRO A 220 -14.21 -15.42 -0.40
CA PRO A 220 -14.77 -16.76 -0.43
C PRO A 220 -13.66 -17.81 -0.32
N GLY A 221 -13.79 -18.73 0.66
CA GLY A 221 -12.78 -19.76 0.95
C GLY A 221 -11.76 -19.39 2.03
N TYR A 222 -11.79 -18.17 2.56
CA TYR A 222 -11.04 -17.82 3.76
C TYR A 222 -11.66 -18.50 5.00
N ASN A 223 -10.86 -19.23 5.76
CA ASN A 223 -11.32 -19.94 6.95
C ASN A 223 -11.08 -19.07 8.23
N PRO A 224 -12.16 -18.68 8.95
CA PRO A 224 -12.07 -17.90 10.20
C PRO A 224 -11.27 -18.54 11.32
N ALA A 225 -11.12 -19.87 11.31
CA ALA A 225 -10.35 -20.58 12.34
C ALA A 225 -8.85 -20.20 12.33
N TYR A 226 -8.39 -19.52 11.28
CA TYR A 226 -7.03 -18.98 11.18
C TYR A 226 -6.92 -17.53 11.68
N GLU A 227 -8.05 -16.90 12.02
CA GLU A 227 -8.04 -15.61 12.71
C GLU A 227 -7.69 -15.80 14.19
N PRO A 228 -6.83 -14.93 14.76
CA PRO A 228 -6.95 -14.68 16.18
C PRO A 228 -8.34 -14.08 16.44
N ALA A 229 -8.99 -14.49 17.54
CA ALA A 229 -10.21 -13.85 18.02
C ALA A 229 -10.04 -12.32 18.01
N PRO A 230 -11.12 -11.55 17.77
CA PRO A 230 -11.01 -10.11 17.78
C PRO A 230 -10.40 -9.65 19.10
N ASP A 231 -9.35 -8.84 19.03
CA ASP A 231 -8.82 -8.17 20.21
C ASP A 231 -9.99 -7.44 20.87
N ALA A 232 -10.43 -7.97 22.00
CA ALA A 232 -11.38 -7.31 22.88
C ALA A 232 -10.71 -6.18 23.69
N GLY A 233 -9.44 -5.87 23.42
CA GLY A 233 -8.66 -4.86 24.12
C GLY A 233 -7.59 -4.30 23.20
N GLY A 234 -7.75 -3.04 22.83
CA GLY A 234 -6.79 -2.27 22.04
C GLY A 234 -7.36 -0.88 21.76
N GLY A 235 -8.01 -0.30 22.77
CA GLY A 235 -8.09 1.15 22.89
C GLY A 235 -6.76 1.60 23.47
N ASP A 236 -5.78 1.75 22.59
CA ASP A 236 -4.68 2.68 22.77
C ASP A 236 -5.09 3.81 21.81
N ASP A 237 -5.81 4.85 22.23
CA ASP A 237 -5.28 6.03 22.92
C ASP A 237 -3.75 6.12 22.86
N ASP A 238 -3.22 6.09 21.64
CA ASP A 238 -2.01 6.80 21.31
C ASP A 238 -2.35 8.28 21.50
N GLY A 239 -2.18 8.76 22.72
CA GLY A 239 -2.04 10.18 23.04
C GLY A 239 -0.82 10.72 22.29
N VAL A 240 -0.94 10.85 20.98
CA VAL A 240 -0.29 11.92 20.24
C VAL A 240 -1.05 13.16 20.68
N ASP A 241 -0.65 13.67 21.85
CA ASP A 241 -0.96 15.02 22.26
C ASP A 241 -0.66 15.92 21.06
N ASP A 242 -1.66 16.75 20.74
CA ASP A 242 -1.53 17.93 19.91
C ASP A 242 -0.37 18.79 20.42
N ALA A 243 0.86 18.46 20.01
CA ALA A 243 2.00 19.35 20.10
C ALA A 243 1.87 20.35 18.96
N ASP A 244 1.09 21.38 19.24
CA ASP A 244 1.42 22.76 18.94
C ASP A 244 1.95 23.00 17.51
N ALA A 245 1.00 23.21 16.58
CA ALA A 245 1.24 24.01 15.38
C ALA A 245 1.50 25.47 15.78
N GLY A 246 2.65 25.69 16.42
CA GLY A 246 3.22 26.97 16.78
C GLY A 246 3.75 27.67 15.55
N ASN A 247 2.90 28.49 14.95
CA ASN A 247 3.23 29.61 14.09
C ASN A 247 4.48 30.38 14.59
N ALA A 248 5.63 30.17 13.95
CA ALA A 248 6.79 31.04 14.08
C ALA A 248 7.06 31.70 12.74
N SER A 249 6.42 32.86 12.58
CA SER A 249 6.81 33.91 11.64
C SER A 249 8.32 34.14 11.73
N ALA A 250 8.99 34.00 10.59
CA ALA A 250 10.25 34.68 10.36
C ALA A 250 10.02 36.19 10.51
N ASP A 251 10.83 36.86 11.33
CA ASP A 251 11.23 38.24 11.11
C ASP A 251 12.39 38.62 12.05
N GLY A 252 13.55 38.87 11.42
CA GLY A 252 14.41 40.02 11.70
C GLY A 252 15.24 40.05 13.00
N GLY A 253 16.57 40.15 12.83
CA GLY A 253 17.37 40.93 13.78
C GLY A 253 18.81 40.47 13.96
N PHE A 254 19.71 41.02 13.13
CA PHE A 254 21.12 41.20 13.44
C PHE A 254 21.32 41.85 14.83
N ASP A 255 22.30 41.42 15.62
CA ASP A 255 23.42 42.30 16.02
C ASP A 255 24.62 41.53 16.61
N ALA A 256 25.79 42.14 16.47
CA ALA A 256 27.12 41.62 16.69
C ALA A 256 27.66 41.83 18.12
N GLY A 257 28.79 41.16 18.45
CA GLY A 257 29.66 41.49 19.59
C GLY A 257 30.28 40.23 20.21
N ALA A 258 31.43 39.73 19.77
CA ALA A 258 32.81 40.18 20.06
C ALA A 258 33.35 39.77 21.45
N SER A 259 34.47 39.03 21.41
CA SER A 259 35.55 38.88 22.44
C SER A 259 35.14 38.25 23.80
N ASP A 260 35.97 37.53 24.55
CA ASP A 260 37.42 37.48 24.68
C ASP A 260 37.85 36.19 25.43
N ALA A 261 39.15 35.97 25.47
CA ALA A 261 39.93 34.86 26.00
C ALA A 261 39.70 34.46 27.46
N GLY A 262 40.13 33.23 27.79
CA GLY A 262 40.33 32.81 29.19
C GLY A 262 40.83 31.37 29.33
N ALA A 263 42.14 31.17 29.16
CA ALA A 263 42.83 29.94 29.56
C ALA A 263 42.82 29.77 31.09
N GLY A 264 42.84 28.53 31.57
CA GLY A 264 43.02 28.22 32.99
C GLY A 264 43.18 26.73 33.25
N ASP A 265 44.44 26.28 33.28
CA ASP A 265 44.90 25.01 33.88
C ASP A 265 44.54 24.92 35.37
N GLY A 266 44.40 23.68 35.87
CA GLY A 266 44.79 23.37 37.25
C GLY A 266 44.01 22.24 37.90
N GLY A 267 44.72 21.14 38.22
CA GLY A 267 44.39 20.22 39.33
C GLY A 267 44.22 18.77 38.94
#